data_AF-A0AAN9V5M1-F1
#
_entry.id   AF-A0AAN9V5M1-F1
#
_cell.length_a   1.000
_cell.length_b   1.000
_cell.length_c   1.000
_cell.angle_alpha   90.00
_cell.angle_beta   90.00
_cell.angle_gamma   90.00
#
_symmetry.space_group_name_H-M   'P 1'
#
loop_
_entity.id
_entity.type
_entity.pdbx_description
1 polymer ?
#
loop_
_entity_poly.entity_id
_entity_poly.type
_entity_poly.pdbx_seq_one_letter_code
_entity_poly.pdbx_strand_id
1 'polypeptide(L)'
;MSLFTANNRLKVAVICTSNMNRSMEVHSLLNKKGFCIRSFGIGPKVKLPGPVHDRPNCYDFGVTYDHIYQDLKLKDEKFYTHNGLLHMLDRNKRIKASPELFLSAKEKFDILVTCEERVYDQVTEILDSRRSRTCSLVHVINVNIQDSHEEATLGAFLVLDLVNRLSESDDLDDEIVDIIAEFEHKNDCVVLHSAFFY
;
A
#
# COMPACT_ATOMS: atom_id res chain seq x y z
N MET A 1 -1.62 -15.03 30.34
CA MET A 1 -2.70 -15.31 29.37
C MET A 1 -2.45 -14.46 28.16
N SER A 2 -2.12 -15.09 27.04
CA SER A 2 -1.85 -14.42 25.76
C SER A 2 -3.18 -13.92 25.20
N LEU A 3 -3.41 -12.61 25.30
CA LEU A 3 -4.43 -11.90 24.55
C LEU A 3 -3.71 -11.32 23.34
N PHE A 4 -4.00 -11.83 22.15
CA PHE A 4 -3.70 -11.35 20.80
C PHE A 4 -3.36 -12.54 19.90
N THR A 5 -4.36 -13.37 19.61
CA THR A 5 -4.38 -14.16 18.39
C THR A 5 -5.57 -13.68 17.58
N ALA A 6 -5.48 -12.47 17.04
CA ALA A 6 -6.23 -12.16 15.83
C ALA A 6 -5.84 -13.22 14.78
N ASN A 7 -6.79 -13.66 13.96
CA ASN A 7 -6.58 -14.65 12.91
C ASN A 7 -5.64 -14.06 11.84
N ASN A 8 -4.34 -14.02 12.16
CA ASN A 8 -3.31 -13.25 11.48
C ASN A 8 -2.84 -13.91 10.18
N ARG A 9 -3.76 -14.65 9.53
CA ARG A 9 -3.51 -15.51 8.37
C ARG A 9 -3.59 -14.77 7.05
N LEU A 10 -4.33 -13.66 6.99
CA LEU A 10 -4.48 -12.89 5.75
C LEU A 10 -3.14 -12.30 5.31
N LYS A 11 -2.75 -12.65 4.09
CA LYS A 11 -1.64 -12.03 3.37
C LYS A 11 -2.17 -10.80 2.67
N VAL A 12 -1.74 -9.64 3.13
CA VAL A 12 -2.19 -8.35 2.60
C VAL A 12 -1.07 -7.74 1.77
N ALA A 13 -1.41 -7.14 0.64
CA ALA A 13 -0.52 -6.19 -0.03
C ALA A 13 -1.18 -4.84 -0.23
N VAL A 14 -0.41 -3.77 -0.02
CA VAL A 14 -0.87 -2.39 -0.23
C VAL A 14 -0.10 -1.75 -1.37
N ILE A 15 -0.82 -1.16 -2.33
CA ILE A 15 -0.28 -0.72 -3.60
C ILE A 15 -0.60 0.78 -3.78
N CYS A 16 0.42 1.58 -4.05
CA CYS A 16 0.25 2.96 -4.49
C CYS A 16 1.07 3.21 -5.78
N THR A 17 1.20 4.46 -6.21
CA THR A 17 1.97 4.77 -7.43
C THR A 17 3.48 4.50 -7.28
N SER A 18 4.15 5.09 -6.29
CA SER A 18 5.63 5.08 -6.19
C SER A 18 6.20 4.15 -5.10
N ASN A 19 5.36 3.49 -4.30
CA ASN A 19 5.78 2.77 -3.08
C ASN A 19 6.64 3.63 -2.12
N MET A 20 6.24 4.89 -1.93
CA MET A 20 6.98 5.88 -1.15
C MET A 20 6.21 6.36 0.08
N ASN A 21 5.03 6.93 -0.14
CA ASN A 21 4.24 7.57 0.91
C ASN A 21 3.13 6.66 1.43
N ARG A 22 1.95 6.68 0.79
CA ARG A 22 0.71 5.99 1.18
C ARG A 22 0.90 4.50 1.51
N SER A 23 1.37 3.69 0.55
CA SER A 23 1.51 2.25 0.78
C SER A 23 2.57 1.88 1.84
N MET A 24 3.56 2.74 2.07
CA MET A 24 4.59 2.51 3.09
C MET A 24 4.16 2.95 4.49
N GLU A 25 3.32 3.98 4.60
CA GLU A 25 2.70 4.35 5.89
C GLU A 25 1.75 3.25 6.35
N VAL A 26 0.90 2.76 5.44
CA VAL A 26 0.01 1.62 5.70
C VAL A 26 0.81 0.36 6.06
N HIS A 27 1.88 0.04 5.30
CA HIS A 27 2.77 -1.08 5.60
C HIS A 27 3.35 -0.96 7.02
N SER A 28 3.92 0.20 7.36
CA SER A 28 4.51 0.47 8.68
C SER A 28 3.53 0.16 9.80
N LEU A 29 2.28 0.63 9.67
CA LEU A 29 1.26 0.47 10.71
C LEU A 29 0.78 -0.98 10.84
N LEU A 30 0.40 -1.63 9.73
CA LEU A 30 -0.07 -3.02 9.73
C LEU A 30 1.03 -3.99 10.20
N ASN A 31 2.27 -3.78 9.79
CA ASN A 31 3.40 -4.59 10.25
C ASN A 31 3.61 -4.47 11.77
N LYS A 32 3.47 -3.27 12.35
CA LYS A 32 3.52 -3.07 13.82
C LYS A 32 2.37 -3.77 14.55
N LYS A 33 1.24 -4.01 13.88
CA LYS A 33 0.09 -4.75 14.41
C LYS A 33 0.20 -6.26 14.18
N GLY A 34 1.27 -6.71 13.51
CA GLY A 34 1.60 -8.11 13.32
C GLY A 34 1.09 -8.73 12.02
N PHE A 35 0.39 -7.98 11.17
CA PHE A 35 -0.17 -8.53 9.93
C PHE A 35 0.90 -9.03 8.96
N CYS A 36 0.58 -10.08 8.19
CA CYS A 36 1.42 -10.53 7.09
C CYS A 36 1.25 -9.57 5.90
N ILE A 37 2.07 -8.52 5.85
CA ILE A 37 1.94 -7.46 4.85
C ILE A 37 3.15 -7.30 3.93
N ARG A 38 2.87 -7.03 2.65
CA ARG A 38 3.82 -6.44 1.70
C ARG A 38 3.29 -5.12 1.14
N SER A 39 4.15 -4.35 0.49
CA SER A 39 3.71 -3.13 -0.20
C SER A 39 4.44 -2.93 -1.51
N PHE A 40 3.77 -2.30 -2.48
CA PHE A 40 4.28 -2.15 -3.84
C PHE A 40 3.92 -0.78 -4.44
N GLY A 41 4.53 -0.54 -5.59
CA GLY A 41 4.25 0.54 -6.51
C GLY A 41 3.75 -0.03 -7.84
N ILE A 42 3.02 0.77 -8.61
CA ILE A 42 2.58 0.39 -9.97
C ILE A 42 3.01 1.38 -11.06
N GLY A 43 3.50 2.55 -10.66
CA GLY A 43 3.96 3.55 -11.61
C GLY A 43 5.13 3.06 -12.47
N PRO A 44 5.44 3.76 -13.57
CA PRO A 44 6.57 3.41 -14.42
C PRO A 44 7.92 3.66 -13.73
N LYS A 45 7.96 4.64 -12.81
CA LYS A 45 9.13 5.03 -12.02
C LYS A 45 8.70 5.53 -10.65
N VAL A 46 9.63 5.52 -9.71
CA VAL A 46 9.47 6.15 -8.39
C VAL A 46 9.65 7.65 -8.57
N LYS A 47 8.61 8.43 -8.26
CA LYS A 47 8.63 9.90 -8.33
C LYS A 47 8.48 10.51 -6.95
N LEU A 48 9.33 11.48 -6.65
CA LEU A 48 9.29 12.30 -5.43
C LEU A 48 9.26 13.80 -5.79
N PRO A 49 8.58 14.65 -5.01
CA PRO A 49 8.60 16.09 -5.19
C PRO A 49 10.03 16.66 -5.29
N GLY A 50 10.23 17.64 -6.16
CA GLY A 50 11.44 18.44 -6.27
C GLY A 50 11.18 19.91 -5.90
N PRO A 51 12.21 20.78 -5.96
CA PRO A 51 12.07 22.21 -5.65
C PRO A 51 11.18 22.97 -6.64
N VAL A 52 10.97 22.42 -7.84
CA VAL A 52 10.09 22.97 -8.87
C VAL A 52 9.06 21.90 -9.24
N HIS A 53 7.79 22.26 -9.31
CA HIS A 53 6.66 21.34 -9.56
C HIS A 53 6.91 20.41 -10.76
N ASP A 54 7.40 20.96 -11.87
CA ASP A 54 7.61 20.20 -13.12
C ASP A 54 8.98 19.49 -13.18
N ARG A 55 9.73 19.46 -12.07
CA ARG A 55 11.04 18.78 -11.97
C ARG A 55 11.07 17.83 -10.76
N PRO A 56 10.32 16.72 -10.81
CA PRO A 56 10.36 15.70 -9.77
C PRO A 56 11.68 14.93 -9.77
N ASN A 57 12.07 14.42 -8.61
CA ASN A 57 13.14 13.43 -8.52
C ASN A 57 12.60 12.07 -8.96
N CYS A 58 13.20 11.49 -10.00
CA CYS A 58 12.78 10.22 -10.59
C CYS A 58 13.85 9.15 -10.40
N TYR A 59 13.43 7.97 -9.97
CA TYR A 59 14.30 6.80 -9.78
C TYR A 59 13.63 5.55 -10.37
N ASP A 60 14.44 4.58 -10.76
CA ASP A 60 13.94 3.27 -11.14
C ASP A 60 13.56 2.46 -9.89
N PHE A 61 12.58 1.56 -10.03
CA PHE A 61 12.27 0.60 -8.95
C PHE A 61 13.48 -0.28 -8.66
N GLY A 62 13.66 -0.65 -7.39
CA GLY A 62 14.83 -1.40 -6.92
C GLY A 62 16.00 -0.54 -6.42
N VAL A 63 16.07 0.76 -6.74
CA VAL A 63 17.03 1.69 -6.11
C VAL A 63 16.71 1.81 -4.62
N THR A 64 17.69 1.61 -3.74
CA THR A 64 17.43 1.55 -2.29
C THR A 64 16.95 2.89 -1.73
N TYR A 65 16.09 2.85 -0.70
CA TYR A 65 15.66 4.07 -0.02
C TYR A 65 16.84 4.82 0.61
N ASP A 66 17.88 4.11 1.04
CA ASP A 66 19.12 4.72 1.53
C ASP A 66 19.86 5.49 0.43
N HIS A 67 19.98 4.93 -0.76
CA HIS A 67 20.57 5.65 -1.91
C HIS A 67 19.78 6.91 -2.24
N ILE A 68 18.44 6.81 -2.30
CA ILE A 68 17.56 7.97 -2.56
C ILE A 68 17.70 9.02 -1.46
N TYR A 69 17.79 8.59 -0.19
CA TYR A 69 18.03 9.48 0.94
C TYR A 69 19.34 10.26 0.79
N GLN A 70 20.45 9.56 0.47
CA GLN A 70 21.75 10.22 0.29
C GLN A 70 21.74 11.18 -0.92
N ASP A 71 21.13 10.79 -2.03
CA ASP A 71 21.00 11.64 -3.21
C ASP A 71 20.22 12.94 -2.91
N LEU A 72 19.06 12.84 -2.26
CA LEU A 72 18.29 14.04 -1.87
C LEU A 72 19.04 14.90 -0.85
N LYS A 73 19.69 14.26 0.14
CA LYS A 73 20.50 14.96 1.14
C LYS A 73 21.64 15.76 0.50
N LEU A 74 22.32 15.18 -0.50
CA LEU A 74 23.38 15.85 -1.25
C LEU A 74 22.86 16.99 -2.12
N LYS A 75 21.66 16.85 -2.70
CA LYS A 75 21.03 17.90 -3.53
C LYS A 75 20.62 19.12 -2.71
N ASP A 76 19.87 18.93 -1.63
CA ASP A 76 19.44 20.01 -0.73
C ASP A 76 18.86 19.46 0.60
N GLU A 77 19.73 19.16 1.57
CA GLU A 77 19.31 18.64 2.88
C GLU A 77 18.25 19.51 3.57
N LYS A 78 18.35 20.84 3.48
CA LYS A 78 17.42 21.74 4.17
C LYS A 78 16.02 21.66 3.56
N PHE A 79 15.92 21.73 2.23
CA PHE A 79 14.66 21.62 1.52
C PHE A 79 13.97 20.27 1.76
N TYR A 80 14.71 19.17 1.60
CA TYR A 80 14.15 17.82 1.75
C TYR A 80 13.91 17.40 3.20
N THR A 81 14.52 18.08 4.17
CA THR A 81 14.14 17.97 5.58
C THR A 81 12.83 18.71 5.84
N HIS A 82 12.72 19.96 5.35
CA HIS A 82 11.55 20.81 5.60
C HIS A 82 10.26 20.25 5.02
N ASN A 83 10.31 19.64 3.82
CA ASN A 83 9.14 19.02 3.20
C ASN A 83 8.85 17.59 3.68
N GLY A 84 9.64 17.06 4.62
CA GLY A 84 9.43 15.74 5.23
C GLY A 84 9.95 14.53 4.42
N LEU A 85 10.50 14.72 3.22
CA LEU A 85 10.95 13.59 2.38
C LEU A 85 12.09 12.78 2.99
N LEU A 86 13.08 13.43 3.63
CA LEU A 86 14.16 12.70 4.29
C LEU A 86 13.64 11.86 5.47
N HIS A 87 12.67 12.38 6.22
CA HIS A 87 12.02 11.63 7.30
C HIS A 87 11.21 10.43 6.76
N MET A 88 10.47 10.62 5.68
CA MET A 88 9.74 9.55 5.00
C MET A 88 10.67 8.43 4.51
N LEU A 89 11.80 8.78 3.89
CA LEU A 89 12.78 7.81 3.40
C LEU A 89 13.46 7.06 4.55
N ASP A 90 13.72 7.75 5.66
CA ASP A 90 14.27 7.16 6.89
C ASP A 90 13.29 6.15 7.53
N ARG A 91 11.98 6.40 7.47
CA ARG A 91 10.94 5.41 7.79
C ARG A 91 11.01 4.22 6.83
N ASN A 92 11.05 4.46 5.51
CA ASN A 92 10.98 3.42 4.50
C ASN A 92 12.15 2.42 4.58
N LYS A 93 13.38 2.91 4.75
CA LYS A 93 14.57 2.04 4.85
C LYS A 93 14.56 1.12 6.08
N ARG A 94 13.83 1.48 7.14
CA ARG A 94 13.62 0.60 8.32
C ARG A 94 12.63 -0.53 8.05
N ILE A 95 11.78 -0.39 7.04
CA ILE A 95 10.74 -1.35 6.69
C ILE A 95 11.27 -2.34 5.66
N LYS A 96 11.87 -1.85 4.57
CA LYS A 96 12.50 -2.68 3.53
C LYS A 96 13.56 -1.90 2.76
N ALA A 97 14.38 -2.60 1.97
CA ALA A 97 15.55 -2.00 1.32
C ALA A 97 15.22 -1.01 0.19
N SER A 98 14.23 -1.33 -0.66
CA SER A 98 13.89 -0.57 -1.86
C SER A 98 12.38 -0.63 -2.18
N PRO A 99 11.85 0.35 -2.94
CA PRO A 99 10.50 0.28 -3.49
C PRO A 99 10.41 -0.84 -4.53
N GLU A 100 9.30 -1.56 -4.53
CA GLU A 100 9.10 -2.75 -5.34
C GLU A 100 7.92 -2.56 -6.31
N LEU A 101 8.07 -3.03 -7.54
CA LEU A 101 7.03 -2.95 -8.56
C LEU A 101 6.08 -4.15 -8.41
N PHE A 102 4.78 -3.91 -8.35
CA PHE A 102 3.76 -4.96 -8.17
C PHE A 102 3.76 -5.98 -9.32
N LEU A 103 4.04 -5.54 -10.54
CA LEU A 103 4.15 -6.43 -11.70
C LEU A 103 5.20 -7.54 -11.49
N SER A 104 6.25 -7.24 -10.72
CA SER A 104 7.34 -8.17 -10.39
C SER A 104 7.05 -9.04 -9.17
N ALA A 105 5.92 -8.84 -8.49
CA ALA A 105 5.54 -9.62 -7.32
C ALA A 105 5.27 -11.09 -7.72
N LYS A 106 5.97 -12.00 -7.05
CA LYS A 106 5.83 -13.47 -7.24
C LYS A 106 4.91 -14.10 -6.20
N GLU A 107 4.60 -13.37 -5.14
CA GLU A 107 3.78 -13.82 -4.03
C GLU A 107 2.30 -13.64 -4.36
N LYS A 108 1.48 -14.46 -3.70
CA LYS A 108 0.03 -14.38 -3.74
C LYS A 108 -0.47 -13.79 -2.43
N PHE A 109 -1.52 -13.00 -2.52
CA PHE A 109 -2.15 -12.30 -1.42
C PHE A 109 -3.63 -12.66 -1.37
N ASP A 110 -4.21 -12.62 -0.19
CA ASP A 110 -5.65 -12.82 0.00
C ASP A 110 -6.37 -11.47 -0.24
N ILE A 111 -5.75 -10.37 0.20
CA ILE A 111 -6.26 -9.00 0.04
C ILE A 111 -5.21 -8.10 -0.63
N LEU A 112 -5.62 -7.38 -1.67
CA LEU A 112 -4.88 -6.29 -2.30
C LEU A 112 -5.60 -4.98 -2.02
N VAL A 113 -4.95 -4.06 -1.30
CA VAL A 113 -5.49 -2.71 -1.05
C VAL A 113 -4.81 -1.71 -1.98
N THR A 114 -5.58 -0.96 -2.75
CA THR A 114 -5.08 0.14 -3.59
C THR A 114 -5.39 1.49 -2.97
N CYS A 115 -4.47 2.45 -3.10
CA CYS A 115 -4.59 3.75 -2.45
C CYS A 115 -5.31 4.82 -3.30
N GLU A 116 -5.67 4.51 -4.55
CA GLU A 116 -6.39 5.41 -5.47
C GLU A 116 -6.96 4.62 -6.65
N GLU A 117 -8.08 5.09 -7.22
CA GLU A 117 -8.81 4.42 -8.31
C GLU A 117 -7.92 4.14 -9.53
N ARG A 118 -7.05 5.07 -9.91
CA ARG A 118 -6.10 4.82 -11.02
C ARG A 118 -5.15 3.63 -10.74
N VAL A 119 -4.77 3.42 -9.48
CA VAL A 119 -3.94 2.27 -9.11
C VAL A 119 -4.79 0.99 -9.09
N TYR A 120 -6.04 1.10 -8.65
CA TYR A 120 -7.02 0.01 -8.74
C TYR A 120 -7.15 -0.52 -10.17
N ASP A 121 -7.43 0.35 -11.14
CA ASP A 121 -7.62 -0.03 -12.55
C ASP A 121 -6.39 -0.74 -13.14
N GLN A 122 -5.18 -0.26 -12.80
CA GLN A 122 -3.94 -0.90 -13.26
C GLN A 122 -3.72 -2.27 -12.60
N VAL A 123 -4.11 -2.41 -11.32
CA VAL A 123 -3.98 -3.68 -10.61
C VAL A 123 -4.95 -4.71 -11.17
N THR A 124 -6.21 -4.33 -11.41
CA THR A 124 -7.22 -5.22 -12.00
C THR A 124 -6.83 -5.65 -13.42
N GLU A 125 -6.34 -4.74 -14.27
CA GLU A 125 -5.83 -5.05 -15.61
C GLU A 125 -4.65 -6.05 -15.57
N ILE A 126 -3.76 -5.92 -14.58
CA ILE A 126 -2.64 -6.87 -14.39
C ILE A 126 -3.15 -8.24 -13.96
N LEU A 127 -4.19 -8.31 -13.14
CA LEU A 127 -4.77 -9.59 -12.73
C LEU A 127 -5.52 -10.27 -13.89
N ASP A 128 -6.28 -9.51 -14.69
CA ASP A 128 -7.00 -10.04 -15.86
C ASP A 128 -6.06 -10.54 -16.97
N SER A 129 -4.95 -9.84 -17.19
CA SER A 129 -3.95 -10.23 -18.20
C SER A 129 -3.13 -11.45 -17.79
N ARG A 130 -3.04 -11.75 -16.49
CA ARG A 130 -2.45 -12.98 -15.97
C ARG A 130 -3.47 -14.10 -16.17
N ARG A 131 -3.21 -15.01 -17.12
CA ARG A 131 -4.02 -16.23 -17.26
C ARG A 131 -4.08 -16.94 -15.91
N SER A 132 -5.27 -17.06 -15.31
CA SER A 132 -5.42 -17.71 -14.01
C SER A 132 -4.84 -19.13 -14.08
N ARG A 133 -3.74 -19.36 -13.36
CA ARG A 133 -3.06 -20.67 -13.34
C ARG A 133 -3.51 -21.50 -12.14
N THR A 134 -4.18 -20.87 -11.19
CA THR A 134 -4.53 -21.41 -9.89
C THR A 134 -5.91 -20.94 -9.45
N CYS A 135 -6.70 -21.80 -8.83
CA CYS A 135 -7.99 -21.40 -8.28
C CYS A 135 -7.83 -20.71 -6.91
N SER A 136 -6.83 -19.82 -6.77
CA SER A 136 -6.60 -19.03 -5.55
C SER A 136 -7.26 -17.67 -5.71
N LEU A 137 -8.31 -17.41 -4.94
CA LEU A 137 -9.05 -16.15 -4.90
C LEU A 137 -8.18 -15.03 -4.31
N VAL A 138 -8.36 -13.82 -4.81
CA VAL A 138 -7.81 -12.58 -4.24
C VAL A 138 -8.83 -11.46 -4.36
N HIS A 139 -9.03 -10.71 -3.28
CA HIS A 139 -9.89 -9.54 -3.27
C HIS A 139 -9.06 -8.27 -3.47
N VAL A 140 -9.48 -7.44 -4.41
CA VAL A 140 -8.90 -6.12 -4.65
C VAL A 140 -9.86 -5.09 -4.10
N ILE A 141 -9.37 -4.24 -3.19
CA ILE A 141 -10.15 -3.24 -2.48
C ILE A 141 -9.47 -1.87 -2.66
N ASN A 142 -10.20 -0.88 -3.18
CA ASN A 142 -9.69 0.48 -3.28
C ASN A 142 -10.13 1.35 -2.11
N VAL A 143 -9.17 1.97 -1.44
CA VAL A 143 -9.40 3.02 -0.46
C VAL A 143 -8.71 4.28 -0.95
N ASN A 144 -9.49 5.32 -1.29
CA ASN A 144 -8.93 6.57 -1.79
C ASN A 144 -8.18 7.33 -0.68
N ILE A 145 -6.86 7.42 -0.82
CA ILE A 145 -5.96 8.11 0.11
C ILE A 145 -5.22 9.19 -0.66
N GLN A 146 -5.37 10.45 -0.22
CA GLN A 146 -4.67 11.59 -0.80
C GLN A 146 -3.15 11.47 -0.58
N ASP A 147 -2.35 11.93 -1.54
CA ASP A 147 -0.90 11.74 -1.51
C ASP A 147 -0.17 12.85 -0.73
N SER A 148 -0.53 12.99 0.56
CA SER A 148 0.15 13.85 1.53
C SER A 148 0.57 13.03 2.75
N HIS A 149 1.40 13.59 3.63
CA HIS A 149 1.86 12.88 4.84
C HIS A 149 0.71 12.65 5.85
N GLU A 150 -0.12 13.67 6.06
CA GLU A 150 -1.24 13.65 7.00
C GLU A 150 -2.30 12.66 6.54
N GLU A 151 -2.70 12.75 5.28
CA GLU A 151 -3.72 11.89 4.68
C GLU A 151 -3.24 10.44 4.56
N ALA A 152 -1.95 10.20 4.28
CA ALA A 152 -1.39 8.85 4.32
C ALA A 152 -1.48 8.23 5.73
N THR A 153 -1.35 9.04 6.78
CA THR A 153 -1.48 8.56 8.16
C THR A 153 -2.93 8.23 8.50
N LEU A 154 -3.87 9.11 8.15
CA LEU A 154 -5.31 8.85 8.34
C LEU A 154 -5.76 7.63 7.52
N GLY A 155 -5.34 7.56 6.26
CA GLY A 155 -5.58 6.41 5.38
C GLY A 155 -4.99 5.11 5.92
N ALA A 156 -3.83 5.14 6.58
CA ALA A 156 -3.29 3.96 7.25
C ALA A 156 -4.19 3.45 8.38
N PHE A 157 -4.79 4.34 9.18
CA PHE A 157 -5.75 3.94 10.20
C PHE A 157 -7.06 3.41 9.61
N LEU A 158 -7.56 4.00 8.52
CA LEU A 158 -8.73 3.49 7.80
C LEU A 158 -8.48 2.07 7.26
N VAL A 159 -7.35 1.85 6.59
CA VAL A 159 -6.99 0.52 6.07
C VAL A 159 -6.76 -0.47 7.22
N LEU A 160 -6.25 -0.03 8.37
CA LEU A 160 -6.15 -0.89 9.55
C LEU A 160 -7.53 -1.32 10.07
N ASP A 161 -8.51 -0.41 10.18
CA ASP A 161 -9.89 -0.77 10.58
C ASP A 161 -10.49 -1.78 9.61
N LEU A 162 -10.33 -1.55 8.30
CA LEU A 162 -10.78 -2.48 7.27
C LEU A 162 -10.13 -3.86 7.42
N VAL A 163 -8.81 -3.93 7.47
CA VAL A 163 -8.07 -5.20 7.54
C VAL A 163 -8.38 -5.96 8.84
N ASN A 164 -8.57 -5.26 9.97
CA ASN A 164 -9.00 -5.90 11.21
C ASN A 164 -10.36 -6.59 11.01
N ARG A 165 -11.35 -5.89 10.46
CA ARG A 165 -12.69 -6.46 10.20
C ARG A 165 -12.64 -7.67 9.28
N LEU A 166 -11.88 -7.57 8.19
CA LEU A 166 -11.69 -8.69 7.25
C LEU A 166 -11.00 -9.88 7.95
N SER A 167 -10.07 -9.64 8.87
CA SER A 167 -9.36 -10.69 9.59
C SER A 167 -10.18 -11.34 10.73
N GLU A 168 -11.25 -10.69 11.17
CA GLU A 168 -12.17 -11.22 12.19
C GLU A 168 -13.28 -12.09 11.58
N SER A 169 -13.45 -12.05 10.26
CA SER A 169 -14.39 -12.90 9.52
C SER A 169 -13.98 -14.37 9.56
N ASP A 170 -14.97 -15.24 9.77
CA ASP A 170 -14.81 -16.69 9.71
C ASP A 170 -14.90 -17.20 8.26
N ASP A 171 -15.75 -16.57 7.44
CA ASP A 171 -15.91 -16.85 6.01
C ASP A 171 -15.82 -15.55 5.18
N LEU A 172 -14.58 -15.16 4.89
CA LEU A 172 -14.28 -13.90 4.20
C LEU A 172 -14.96 -13.80 2.83
N ASP A 173 -15.03 -14.89 2.07
CA ASP A 173 -15.49 -14.87 0.69
C ASP A 173 -16.99 -14.55 0.61
N ASP A 174 -17.77 -15.05 1.58
CA ASP A 174 -19.21 -14.81 1.71
C ASP A 174 -19.53 -13.49 2.44
N GLU A 175 -18.73 -13.09 3.44
CA GLU A 175 -19.01 -11.93 4.30
C GLU A 175 -18.42 -10.60 3.79
N ILE A 176 -17.48 -10.62 2.83
CA ILE A 176 -16.73 -9.42 2.43
C ILE A 176 -17.62 -8.25 1.97
N VAL A 177 -18.72 -8.54 1.28
CA VAL A 177 -19.63 -7.49 0.78
C VAL A 177 -20.31 -6.76 1.94
N ASP A 178 -20.76 -7.50 2.94
CA ASP A 178 -21.40 -6.95 4.13
C ASP A 178 -20.38 -6.17 4.98
N ILE A 179 -19.17 -6.71 5.15
CA ILE A 179 -18.06 -6.03 5.86
C ILE A 179 -17.72 -4.70 5.19
N ILE A 180 -17.65 -4.66 3.86
CA ILE A 180 -17.37 -3.44 3.11
C ILE A 180 -18.52 -2.43 3.27
N ALA A 181 -19.78 -2.87 3.16
CA ALA A 181 -20.93 -1.98 3.32
C ALA A 181 -20.98 -1.34 4.72
N GLU A 182 -20.71 -2.12 5.77
CA GLU A 182 -20.60 -1.59 7.14
C GLU A 182 -19.43 -0.62 7.30
N PHE A 183 -18.29 -0.93 6.66
CA PHE A 183 -17.12 -0.08 6.68
C PHE A 183 -17.37 1.28 5.99
N GLU A 184 -18.01 1.27 4.82
CA GLU A 184 -18.41 2.47 4.09
C GLU A 184 -19.36 3.33 4.92
N HIS A 185 -20.39 2.72 5.51
CA HIS A 185 -21.37 3.41 6.34
C HIS A 185 -20.74 4.04 7.59
N LYS A 186 -19.80 3.36 8.26
CA LYS A 186 -19.14 3.89 9.47
C LYS A 186 -18.18 5.03 9.17
N ASN A 187 -17.45 4.96 8.05
CA ASN A 187 -16.36 5.87 7.74
C ASN A 187 -16.74 6.98 6.75
N ASP A 188 -17.98 6.99 6.24
CA ASP A 188 -18.47 7.94 5.23
C ASP A 188 -17.54 8.03 4.02
N CYS A 189 -17.18 6.85 3.49
CA CYS A 189 -16.27 6.72 2.36
C CYS A 189 -16.79 5.72 1.34
N VAL A 190 -16.30 5.83 0.10
CA VAL A 190 -16.59 4.88 -0.97
C VAL A 190 -15.39 3.96 -1.19
N VAL A 191 -15.66 2.67 -1.26
CA VAL A 191 -14.70 1.60 -1.44
C VAL A 191 -15.06 0.82 -2.71
N LEU A 192 -14.09 0.64 -3.61
CA LEU A 192 -14.27 -0.25 -4.76
C LEU A 192 -13.84 -1.66 -4.37
N HIS A 193 -14.55 -2.66 -4.86
CA HIS A 193 -14.23 -4.07 -4.62
C HIS A 193 -14.40 -4.89 -5.88
N SER A 194 -13.47 -5.83 -6.08
CA SER A 194 -13.57 -6.88 -7.09
C SER A 194 -12.77 -8.10 -6.65
N ALA A 195 -13.18 -9.26 -7.14
CA ALA A 195 -12.53 -10.54 -6.83
C ALA A 195 -11.91 -11.14 -8.10
N PHE A 196 -10.69 -11.64 -7.98
CA PHE A 196 -9.90 -12.23 -9.09
C PHE A 196 -9.31 -13.58 -8.68
N PHE A 197 -8.77 -14.30 -9.66
CA PHE A 197 -8.07 -15.57 -9.43
C PHE A 197 -6.67 -15.55 -10.05
N TYR A 198 -5.66 -15.98 -9.28
CA TYR A 198 -4.25 -16.03 -9.72
C TYR A 198 -3.93 -17.07 -10.80
#